data_AF-A0A834CD26-F1
#
_entry.id   AF-A0A834CD26-F1
#
_cell.length_a   1.000
_cell.length_b   1.000
_cell.length_c   1.000
_cell.angle_alpha   90.00
_cell.angle_beta   90.00
_cell.angle_gamma   90.00
#
_symmetry.space_group_name_H-M   'P 1'
#
loop_
_entity.id
_entity.type
_entity.pdbx_description
1 polymer ?
#
loop_
_entity_poly.entity_id
_entity_poly.type
_entity_poly.pdbx_seq_one_letter_code
_entity_poly.pdbx_strand_id
1 'polypeptide(L)'
;MSVLALQEYEFERQFNEEEAIRWMQENWKKSFLFSALYAACILGGRHVMKQREKFELRKPLVLWSLTLAVFSIFGAIRTGSYMMLILMSKGLKQSVCDQSFYNGPVSKFWAYAFVLSKAPELGDTLFIVLRKQKLIFLHWYHHITVLLYSWYSYKDMVAGGGWFMTMNYLVHAVMYSYYCPAGGRL
;
A
#
# COMPACT_ATOMS: atom_id res chain seq x y z
N MET A 1 10.22 -12.72 -22.30
CA MET A 1 9.77 -11.86 -21.18
C MET A 1 10.68 -10.66 -21.13
N SER A 2 10.15 -9.44 -21.24
CA SER A 2 10.97 -8.29 -21.68
C SER A 2 12.03 -7.92 -20.64
N VAL A 3 13.27 -7.86 -21.11
CA VAL A 3 14.46 -7.38 -20.39
C VAL A 3 14.24 -5.95 -19.83
N LEU A 4 13.30 -5.21 -20.41
CA LEU A 4 12.91 -3.85 -20.01
C LEU A 4 12.19 -3.78 -18.64
N ALA A 5 11.44 -4.82 -18.23
CA ALA A 5 10.70 -4.79 -16.96
C ALA A 5 11.60 -4.94 -15.73
N LEU A 6 12.85 -5.38 -15.92
CA LEU A 6 13.87 -5.55 -14.88
C LEU A 6 15.01 -4.54 -15.00
N GLN A 7 15.01 -3.71 -16.06
CA GLN A 7 15.95 -2.62 -16.16
C GLN A 7 15.64 -1.61 -15.05
N GLU A 8 16.62 -1.42 -14.17
CA GLU A 8 16.53 -0.51 -13.03
C GLU A 8 16.37 0.94 -13.53
N TYR A 9 15.43 1.65 -12.93
CA TYR A 9 15.41 3.11 -13.05
C TYR A 9 16.49 3.72 -12.15
N GLU A 10 16.96 4.92 -12.50
CA GLU A 10 18.03 5.59 -11.75
C GLU A 10 17.70 5.77 -10.27
N PHE A 11 16.43 6.09 -9.95
CA PHE A 11 15.95 6.23 -8.58
C PHE A 11 15.88 4.91 -7.81
N GLU A 12 15.62 3.78 -8.48
CA GLU A 12 15.62 2.46 -7.84
C GLU A 12 17.05 2.05 -7.49
N ARG A 13 18.00 2.37 -8.38
CA ARG A 13 19.43 2.08 -8.18
C ARG A 13 20.05 2.91 -7.06
N GLN A 14 19.70 4.20 -6.99
CA GLN A 14 20.17 5.12 -5.96
C GLN A 14 19.50 4.92 -4.59
N PHE A 15 18.41 4.14 -4.52
CA PHE A 15 17.70 3.90 -3.27
C PHE A 15 18.56 3.07 -2.29
N ASN A 16 18.74 3.59 -1.08
CA ASN A 16 19.47 2.94 0.01
C ASN A 16 18.51 2.10 0.86
N GLU A 17 18.48 0.80 0.62
CA GLU A 17 17.67 -0.16 1.36
C GLU A 17 18.07 -0.25 2.84
N GLU A 18 19.36 -0.12 3.19
CA GLU A 18 19.82 -0.24 4.57
C GLU A 18 19.30 0.91 5.43
N GLU A 19 19.28 2.12 4.87
CA GLU A 19 18.73 3.29 5.52
C GLU A 19 17.21 3.16 5.70
N ALA A 20 16.51 2.67 4.67
CA ALA A 20 15.07 2.43 4.73
C ALA A 20 14.69 1.37 5.79
N ILE A 21 15.43 0.26 5.84
CA ILE A 21 15.25 -0.80 6.84
C ILE A 21 15.52 -0.24 8.24
N ARG A 22 16.60 0.51 8.43
CA ARG A 22 16.93 1.12 9.72
C ARG A 22 15.86 2.11 10.17
N TRP A 23 15.40 2.96 9.26
CA TRP A 23 14.30 3.89 9.55
C TRP A 23 13.06 3.12 9.98
N MET A 24 12.69 2.05 9.29
CA MET A 24 11.56 1.21 9.67
C MET A 24 11.77 0.54 11.03
N GLN A 25 12.97 0.08 11.36
CA GLN A 25 13.32 -0.48 12.67
C GLN A 25 13.20 0.51 13.83
N GLU A 26 13.53 1.77 13.60
CA GLU A 26 13.39 2.82 14.61
C GLU A 26 11.94 3.31 14.72
N ASN A 27 11.22 3.35 13.60
CA ASN A 27 9.96 4.07 13.48
C ASN A 27 8.72 3.18 13.37
N TRP A 28 8.84 1.85 13.34
CA TRP A 28 7.69 0.94 13.18
C TRP A 28 6.57 1.21 14.20
N LYS A 29 6.92 1.63 15.43
CA LYS A 29 5.95 1.96 16.49
C LYS A 29 5.04 3.15 16.13
N LYS A 30 5.43 4.00 15.18
CA LYS A 30 4.58 5.08 14.66
C LYS A 30 3.31 4.55 13.98
N SER A 31 3.32 3.30 13.50
CA SER A 31 2.11 2.64 12.98
C SER A 31 0.98 2.61 14.02
N PHE A 32 1.27 2.36 15.30
CA PHE A 32 0.27 2.42 16.37
C PHE A 32 -0.28 3.84 16.57
N LEU A 33 0.59 4.85 16.50
CA LEU A 33 0.17 6.24 16.57
C LEU A 33 -0.75 6.59 15.40
N PHE A 34 -0.41 6.19 14.18
CA PHE A 34 -1.28 6.38 13.01
C PHE A 34 -2.61 5.65 13.15
N SER A 35 -2.62 4.41 13.65
CA SER A 35 -3.87 3.68 13.90
C SER A 35 -4.74 4.35 14.97
N ALA A 36 -4.15 4.86 16.05
CA ALA A 36 -4.87 5.58 17.10
C ALA A 36 -5.46 6.90 16.58
N LEU A 37 -4.66 7.68 15.84
CA LEU A 37 -5.10 8.91 15.18
C LEU A 37 -6.23 8.62 14.18
N TYR A 38 -6.09 7.56 13.38
CA TYR A 38 -7.12 7.13 12.44
C TYR A 38 -8.43 6.77 13.12
N ALA A 39 -8.40 5.99 14.20
CA ALA A 39 -9.59 5.66 14.99
C ALA A 39 -10.23 6.92 15.60
N ALA A 40 -9.42 7.83 16.15
CA ALA A 40 -9.89 9.12 16.67
C ALA A 40 -10.54 9.97 15.56
N CYS A 41 -9.94 10.02 14.37
CA CYS A 41 -10.49 10.71 13.20
C CYS A 41 -11.81 10.10 12.72
N ILE A 42 -11.99 8.78 12.75
CA ILE A 42 -13.28 8.14 12.42
C ILE A 42 -14.35 8.56 13.41
N LEU A 43 -14.06 8.47 14.71
CA LEU A 43 -15.03 8.78 15.76
C LEU A 43 -15.37 10.28 15.79
N GLY A 44 -14.35 11.13 15.75
CA GLY A 44 -14.48 12.58 15.71
C GLY A 44 -15.15 13.05 14.41
N GLY A 45 -14.73 12.52 13.26
CA GLY A 45 -15.34 12.80 11.97
C GLY A 45 -16.81 12.39 11.92
N ARG A 46 -17.17 11.21 12.45
CA ARG A 46 -18.58 10.81 12.58
C ARG A 46 -19.36 11.75 13.49
N HIS A 47 -18.80 12.20 14.61
CA HIS A 47 -19.47 13.11 15.52
C HIS A 47 -19.73 14.48 14.88
N VAL A 48 -18.72 15.09 14.26
CA VAL A 48 -18.82 16.39 13.58
C VAL A 48 -19.79 16.32 12.39
N MET A 49 -19.70 15.25 11.59
CA MET A 49 -20.56 15.06 10.42
C MET A 49 -22.02 14.80 10.78
N LYS A 50 -22.39 14.45 12.03
CA LYS A 50 -23.81 14.34 12.42
C LYS A 50 -24.57 15.65 12.21
N GLN A 51 -23.93 16.79 12.48
CA GLN A 51 -24.54 18.12 12.39
C GLN A 51 -24.30 18.85 11.07
N ARG A 52 -23.39 18.35 10.22
CA ARG A 52 -23.05 18.96 8.91
C ARG A 52 -23.77 18.24 7.77
N GLU A 53 -23.92 18.86 6.61
CA GLU A 53 -24.36 18.15 5.40
C GLU A 53 -23.22 17.32 4.77
N LYS A 54 -23.55 16.44 3.82
CA LYS A 54 -22.54 15.65 3.10
C LYS A 54 -21.68 16.56 2.23
N PHE A 55 -20.37 16.33 2.18
CA PHE A 55 -19.50 17.05 1.25
C PHE A 55 -19.47 16.38 -0.12
N GLU A 56 -19.52 17.18 -1.20
CA GLU A 56 -19.37 16.71 -2.58
C GLU A 56 -17.88 16.62 -2.96
N LEU A 57 -17.18 15.63 -2.40
CA LEU A 57 -15.74 15.41 -2.62
C LEU A 57 -15.45 14.48 -3.81
N ARG A 58 -16.34 14.43 -4.81
CA ARG A 58 -16.23 13.47 -5.92
C ARG A 58 -14.98 13.68 -6.78
N LYS A 59 -14.63 14.94 -7.11
CA LYS A 59 -13.43 15.24 -7.92
C LYS A 59 -12.12 14.92 -7.18
N PRO A 60 -11.93 15.37 -5.91
CA PRO A 60 -10.76 14.96 -5.12
C PRO A 60 -10.65 13.44 -4.97
N LEU A 61 -11.78 12.75 -4.77
CA LEU A 61 -11.80 11.29 -4.62
C LEU A 61 -11.35 10.58 -5.90
N VAL A 62 -11.83 11.03 -7.07
CA VAL A 62 -11.41 10.44 -8.35
C VAL A 62 -9.92 10.67 -8.59
N LEU A 63 -9.41 11.89 -8.32
CA LEU A 63 -7.98 12.18 -8.45
C LEU A 63 -7.16 11.31 -7.50
N TRP A 64 -7.59 11.20 -6.25
CA TRP A 64 -6.97 10.36 -5.23
C TRP A 64 -6.91 8.89 -5.64
N SER A 65 -8.05 8.32 -6.03
CA SER A 65 -8.13 6.94 -6.51
C SER A 65 -7.29 6.72 -7.78
N LEU A 66 -7.22 7.70 -8.70
CA LEU A 66 -6.37 7.61 -9.88
C LEU A 66 -4.89 7.57 -9.50
N THR A 67 -4.44 8.41 -8.56
CA THR A 67 -3.06 8.38 -8.05
C THR A 67 -2.72 7.03 -7.44
N LEU A 68 -3.61 6.48 -6.61
CA LEU A 68 -3.41 5.15 -6.01
C LEU A 68 -3.46 4.02 -7.05
N ALA A 69 -4.31 4.13 -8.08
CA ALA A 69 -4.36 3.18 -9.19
C ALA A 69 -3.04 3.16 -9.95
N VAL A 70 -2.54 4.33 -10.37
CA VAL A 70 -1.27 4.45 -11.11
C VAL A 70 -0.12 3.90 -10.26
N PHE A 71 -0.01 4.30 -9.00
CA PHE A 71 0.99 3.78 -8.07
C PHE A 71 0.93 2.26 -7.96
N SER A 72 -0.28 1.70 -7.83
CA SER A 72 -0.46 0.26 -7.67
C SER A 72 -0.17 -0.53 -8.95
N ILE A 73 -0.49 0.02 -10.13
CA ILE A 73 -0.18 -0.59 -11.43
C ILE A 73 1.33 -0.68 -11.62
N PHE A 74 2.06 0.42 -11.39
CA PHE A 74 3.53 0.41 -11.50
C PHE A 74 4.16 -0.56 -10.49
N GLY A 75 3.70 -0.54 -9.23
CA GLY A 75 4.14 -1.48 -8.20
C GLY A 75 3.86 -2.94 -8.58
N ALA A 76 2.69 -3.25 -9.13
CA ALA A 76 2.33 -4.60 -9.57
C ALA A 76 3.20 -5.08 -10.74
N ILE A 77 3.46 -4.23 -11.74
CA ILE A 77 4.29 -4.59 -12.90
C ILE A 77 5.73 -4.84 -12.47
N ARG A 78 6.32 -3.96 -11.65
CA ARG A 78 7.73 -4.06 -11.23
C ARG A 78 7.93 -5.24 -10.28
N THR A 79 7.14 -5.32 -9.21
CA THR A 79 7.27 -6.42 -8.23
C THR A 79 6.83 -7.76 -8.81
N GLY A 80 5.80 -7.77 -9.65
CA GLY A 80 5.32 -8.99 -10.33
C GLY A 80 6.34 -9.56 -11.30
N SER A 81 7.00 -8.71 -12.12
CA SER A 81 8.06 -9.15 -13.03
C SER A 81 9.25 -9.74 -12.27
N TYR A 82 9.63 -9.11 -11.15
CA TYR A 82 10.70 -9.60 -10.28
C TYR A 82 10.34 -10.95 -9.61
N MET A 83 9.14 -11.06 -9.05
CA MET A 83 8.66 -12.30 -8.44
C MET A 83 8.55 -13.45 -9.45
N MET A 84 8.09 -13.17 -10.67
CA MET A 84 8.02 -14.15 -11.74
C MET A 84 9.43 -14.63 -12.16
N LEU A 85 10.42 -13.73 -12.20
CA LEU A 85 11.80 -14.11 -12.46
C LEU A 85 12.36 -15.02 -11.37
N ILE A 86 12.17 -14.70 -10.09
CA ILE A 86 12.64 -15.56 -8.98
C ILE A 86 11.94 -16.91 -9.05
N LEU A 87 10.64 -16.92 -9.33
CA LEU A 87 9.86 -18.14 -9.45
C LEU A 87 10.38 -19.05 -10.57
N MET A 88 10.67 -18.50 -11.75
CA MET A 88 11.16 -19.26 -12.90
C MET A 88 12.62 -19.70 -12.76
N SER A 89 13.46 -18.91 -12.08
CA SER A 89 14.89 -19.19 -11.95
C SER A 89 15.25 -20.05 -10.74
N LYS A 90 14.61 -19.84 -9.59
CA LYS A 90 14.95 -20.47 -8.30
C LYS A 90 13.84 -21.34 -7.71
N GLY A 91 12.64 -21.34 -8.31
CA GLY A 91 11.50 -22.14 -7.88
C GLY A 91 10.66 -21.53 -6.75
N LEU A 92 9.54 -22.18 -6.42
CA LEU A 92 8.55 -21.71 -5.44
C LEU A 92 9.08 -21.64 -4.00
N LYS A 93 9.83 -22.65 -3.56
CA LYS A 93 10.35 -22.69 -2.19
C LYS A 93 11.25 -21.49 -1.92
N GLN A 94 12.13 -21.17 -2.87
CA GLN A 94 13.00 -20.01 -2.75
C GLN A 94 12.20 -18.70 -2.85
N SER A 95 11.24 -18.58 -3.76
CA SER A 95 10.47 -17.32 -3.90
C SER A 95 9.62 -16.98 -2.67
N VAL A 96 9.24 -17.97 -1.86
CA VAL A 96 8.46 -17.77 -0.63
C VAL A 96 9.37 -17.62 0.59
N CYS A 97 10.43 -18.40 0.72
CA CYS A 97 11.26 -18.41 1.93
C CYS A 97 12.41 -17.39 1.93
N ASP A 98 12.68 -16.75 0.80
CA ASP A 98 13.82 -15.84 0.65
C ASP A 98 13.46 -14.39 1.01
N GLN A 99 14.40 -13.69 1.63
CA GLN A 99 14.31 -12.27 1.97
C GLN A 99 14.89 -11.37 0.85
N SER A 100 15.41 -11.98 -0.22
CA SER A 100 15.98 -11.27 -1.37
C SER A 100 15.04 -10.24 -2.01
N PHE A 101 13.72 -10.35 -1.80
CA PHE A 101 12.76 -9.33 -2.23
C PHE A 101 13.02 -7.94 -1.62
N TYR A 102 13.51 -7.86 -0.38
CA TYR A 102 13.77 -6.58 0.30
C TYR A 102 15.07 -5.91 -0.19
N ASN A 103 16.01 -6.70 -0.68
CA ASN A 103 17.34 -6.23 -1.15
C ASN A 103 17.48 -6.33 -2.68
N GLY A 104 16.41 -6.67 -3.39
CA GLY A 104 16.44 -6.85 -4.83
C GLY A 104 16.59 -5.51 -5.55
N PRO A 105 17.32 -5.44 -6.67
CA PRO A 105 17.67 -4.19 -7.35
C PRO A 105 16.45 -3.34 -7.70
N VAL A 106 15.37 -4.00 -8.15
CA VAL A 106 14.10 -3.35 -8.47
C VAL A 106 13.16 -3.34 -7.26
N SER A 107 13.03 -4.48 -6.56
CA SER A 107 11.99 -4.67 -5.55
C SER A 107 12.20 -3.88 -4.25
N LYS A 108 13.44 -3.49 -3.91
CA LYS A 108 13.76 -2.78 -2.65
C LYS A 108 12.99 -1.48 -2.46
N PHE A 109 12.95 -0.65 -3.50
CA PHE A 109 12.23 0.63 -3.48
C PHE A 109 10.72 0.39 -3.37
N TRP A 110 10.19 -0.53 -4.17
CA TRP A 110 8.76 -0.83 -4.19
C TRP A 110 8.26 -1.48 -2.88
N ALA A 111 9.09 -2.29 -2.23
CA ALA A 111 8.79 -2.84 -0.91
C ALA A 111 8.65 -1.73 0.14
N TYR A 112 9.56 -0.75 0.14
CA TYR A 112 9.49 0.39 1.05
C TYR A 112 8.29 1.29 0.74
N ALA A 113 8.08 1.62 -0.54
CA ALA A 113 6.97 2.43 -0.99
C ALA A 113 5.61 1.80 -0.64
N PHE A 114 5.48 0.48 -0.73
CA PHE A 114 4.28 -0.27 -0.34
C PHE A 114 3.91 -0.06 1.13
N VAL A 115 4.90 -0.18 2.02
CA VAL A 115 4.68 -0.07 3.46
C VAL A 115 4.29 1.36 3.83
N LEU A 116 4.93 2.34 3.19
CA LEU A 116 4.56 3.74 3.36
C LEU A 116 3.17 4.04 2.79
N SER A 117 2.75 3.42 1.68
CA SER A 117 1.45 3.69 1.04
C SER A 117 0.25 3.32 1.92
N LYS A 118 0.43 2.43 2.90
CA LYS A 118 -0.64 2.05 3.84
C LYS A 118 -1.11 3.21 4.73
N ALA A 119 -0.24 4.19 5.00
CA ALA A 119 -0.63 5.37 5.76
C ALA A 119 -1.52 6.33 4.94
N PRO A 120 -1.16 6.72 3.69
CA PRO A 120 -2.05 7.42 2.77
C PRO A 120 -3.39 6.71 2.55
N GLU A 121 -3.43 5.38 2.38
CA GLU A 121 -4.66 4.60 2.17
C GLU A 121 -5.72 4.79 3.28
N LEU A 122 -5.32 5.21 4.49
CA LEU A 122 -6.25 5.61 5.56
C LEU A 122 -7.17 6.78 5.15
N GLY A 123 -6.73 7.59 4.18
CA GLY A 123 -7.50 8.68 3.59
C GLY A 123 -8.80 8.21 2.92
N ASP A 124 -8.87 6.97 2.43
CA ASP A 124 -10.08 6.41 1.82
C ASP A 124 -11.26 6.47 2.80
N THR A 125 -10.99 6.13 4.07
CA THR A 125 -12.00 6.19 5.13
C THR A 125 -12.39 7.62 5.50
N LEU A 126 -11.46 8.57 5.43
CA LEU A 126 -11.79 9.99 5.65
C LEU A 126 -12.80 10.46 4.60
N PHE A 127 -12.60 10.11 3.33
CA PHE A 127 -13.57 10.43 2.27
C PHE A 127 -14.94 9.78 2.52
N ILE A 128 -14.99 8.53 2.98
CA ILE A 128 -16.25 7.85 3.34
C ILE A 128 -16.97 8.59 4.47
N VAL A 129 -16.25 8.99 5.53
CA VAL A 129 -16.82 9.70 6.68
C VAL A 129 -17.32 11.09 6.29
N LEU A 130 -16.53 11.87 5.53
CA LEU A 130 -16.89 13.22 5.07
C LEU A 130 -18.05 13.21 4.06
N ARG A 131 -18.25 12.12 3.33
CA ARG A 131 -19.39 11.94 2.40
C ARG A 131 -20.60 11.29 3.05
N LYS A 132 -20.54 11.01 4.36
CA LYS A 132 -21.57 10.29 5.13
C LYS A 132 -21.93 8.92 4.54
N GLN A 133 -20.97 8.24 3.92
CA GLN A 133 -21.18 6.89 3.40
C GLN A 133 -21.10 5.87 4.55
N LYS A 134 -21.69 4.69 4.34
CA LYS A 134 -21.74 3.62 5.36
C LYS A 134 -20.36 3.00 5.52
N LEU A 135 -19.60 3.46 6.52
CA LEU A 135 -18.36 2.82 6.93
C LEU A 135 -18.63 1.45 7.58
N ILE A 136 -18.31 0.38 6.86
CA ILE A 136 -18.44 -1.01 7.32
C ILE A 136 -17.26 -1.40 8.22
N PHE A 137 -17.50 -2.33 9.16
CA PHE A 137 -16.48 -2.80 10.11
C PHE A 137 -15.22 -3.32 9.41
N LEU A 138 -15.41 -4.16 8.39
CA LEU A 138 -14.32 -4.79 7.65
C LEU A 138 -13.34 -3.76 7.08
N HIS A 139 -13.82 -2.62 6.57
CA HIS A 139 -12.97 -1.62 5.92
C HIS A 139 -11.99 -1.00 6.91
N TRP A 140 -12.47 -0.37 7.98
CA TRP A 140 -11.58 0.34 8.91
C TRP A 140 -10.72 -0.63 9.74
N TYR A 141 -11.24 -1.82 10.07
CA TYR A 141 -10.46 -2.87 10.72
C TYR A 141 -9.34 -3.39 9.80
N HIS A 142 -9.65 -3.64 8.53
CA HIS A 142 -8.66 -4.05 7.53
C HIS A 142 -7.56 -2.98 7.40
N HIS A 143 -7.91 -1.70 7.23
CA HIS A 143 -6.92 -0.63 7.07
C HIS A 143 -5.98 -0.49 8.28
N ILE A 144 -6.47 -0.65 9.51
CA ILE A 144 -5.61 -0.68 10.70
C ILE A 144 -4.68 -1.89 10.69
N THR A 145 -5.24 -3.08 10.46
CA THR A 145 -4.48 -4.33 10.55
C THR A 145 -3.39 -4.43 9.47
N VAL A 146 -3.68 -4.05 8.22
CA VAL A 146 -2.68 -4.07 7.14
C VAL A 146 -1.59 -3.00 7.31
N LEU A 147 -1.90 -1.87 7.96
CA LEU A 147 -0.89 -0.86 8.31
C LEU A 147 0.08 -1.42 9.36
N LEU A 148 -0.45 -1.94 10.47
CA LEU A 148 0.38 -2.53 11.53
C LEU A 148 1.19 -3.72 11.02
N TYR A 149 0.55 -4.60 10.27
CA TYR A 149 1.18 -5.80 9.73
C TYR A 149 2.29 -5.47 8.73
N SER A 150 2.07 -4.54 7.80
CA SER A 150 3.08 -4.19 6.79
C SER A 150 4.30 -3.50 7.42
N TRP A 151 4.10 -2.61 8.40
CA TRP A 151 5.18 -1.92 9.10
C TRP A 151 6.00 -2.88 9.96
N TYR A 152 5.33 -3.80 10.67
CA TYR A 152 6.00 -4.84 11.46
C TYR A 152 6.75 -5.84 10.56
N SER A 153 6.11 -6.32 9.50
CA SER A 153 6.71 -7.34 8.62
C SER A 153 7.91 -6.82 7.85
N TYR A 154 7.92 -5.53 7.46
CA TYR A 154 9.06 -4.92 6.80
C TYR A 154 10.26 -4.75 7.75
N LYS A 155 10.01 -4.40 9.02
CA LYS A 155 11.06 -4.30 10.06
C LYS A 155 11.93 -5.56 10.13
N ASP A 156 11.26 -6.72 10.16
CA ASP A 156 11.90 -8.03 10.30
C ASP A 156 12.16 -8.70 8.95
N MET A 157 11.91 -8.00 7.84
CA MET A 157 12.03 -8.51 6.47
C MET A 157 11.40 -9.90 6.33
N VAL A 158 10.18 -10.07 6.83
CA VAL A 158 9.55 -11.38 6.96
C VAL A 158 9.48 -12.08 5.59
N ALA A 159 9.97 -13.31 5.54
CA ALA A 159 9.92 -14.13 4.33
C ALA A 159 8.47 -14.27 3.82
N GLY A 160 8.31 -14.28 2.50
CA GLY A 160 7.00 -14.32 1.85
C GLY A 160 6.32 -12.96 1.72
N GLY A 161 6.89 -11.90 2.31
CA GLY A 161 6.42 -10.53 2.15
C GLY A 161 6.32 -10.09 0.68
N GLY A 162 7.22 -10.56 -0.19
CA GLY A 162 7.17 -10.27 -1.63
C GLY A 162 5.86 -10.70 -2.30
N TRP A 163 5.39 -11.92 -2.03
CA TRP A 163 4.11 -12.41 -2.56
C TRP A 163 2.92 -11.60 -2.04
N PHE A 164 2.92 -11.30 -0.74
CA PHE A 164 1.88 -10.48 -0.12
C PHE A 164 1.82 -9.08 -0.74
N MET A 165 2.97 -8.42 -0.90
CA MET A 165 3.07 -7.08 -1.47
C MET A 165 2.65 -7.07 -2.94
N THR A 166 3.16 -7.99 -3.76
CA THR A 166 2.81 -8.09 -5.18
C THR A 166 1.33 -8.37 -5.39
N MET A 167 0.74 -9.31 -4.64
CA MET A 167 -0.69 -9.60 -4.75
C MET A 167 -1.53 -8.40 -4.33
N ASN A 168 -1.16 -7.71 -3.24
CA ASN A 168 -1.88 -6.53 -2.80
C ASN A 168 -1.79 -5.40 -3.82
N TYR A 169 -0.61 -5.14 -4.41
CA TYR A 169 -0.47 -4.20 -5.51
C TYR A 169 -1.38 -4.53 -6.69
N LEU A 170 -1.46 -5.80 -7.08
CA LEU A 170 -2.33 -6.23 -8.17
C LEU A 170 -3.82 -5.99 -7.84
N VAL A 171 -4.25 -6.38 -6.65
CA VAL A 171 -5.64 -6.17 -6.20
C VAL A 171 -5.97 -4.68 -6.14
N HIS A 172 -5.09 -3.85 -5.57
CA HIS A 172 -5.30 -2.40 -5.51
C HIS A 172 -5.28 -1.74 -6.89
N ALA A 173 -4.44 -2.23 -7.81
CA ALA A 173 -4.45 -1.77 -9.21
C ALA A 173 -5.81 -2.00 -9.86
N VAL A 174 -6.39 -3.19 -9.72
CA VAL A 174 -7.72 -3.51 -10.26
C VAL A 174 -8.81 -2.72 -9.54
N MET A 175 -8.76 -2.69 -8.21
CA MET A 175 -9.77 -2.06 -7.35
C MET A 175 -9.87 -0.55 -7.61
N TYR A 176 -8.77 0.20 -7.58
CA TYR A 176 -8.80 1.64 -7.85
C TYR A 176 -9.06 1.97 -9.31
N SER A 177 -8.58 1.15 -10.26
CA SER A 177 -8.92 1.33 -11.69
C SER A 177 -10.41 1.13 -11.95
N TYR A 178 -11.08 0.26 -11.18
CA TYR A 178 -12.55 0.11 -11.25
C TYR A 178 -13.28 1.31 -10.65
N TYR A 179 -12.77 1.88 -9.54
CA TYR A 179 -13.41 3.02 -8.88
C TYR A 179 -13.27 4.36 -9.63
N CYS A 180 -12.25 4.50 -10.48
CA CYS A 180 -12.00 5.73 -11.24
C CYS A 180 -13.10 6.04 -12.29
N PRO A 181 -13.51 5.12 -13.19
CA PRO A 181 -14.61 5.34 -14.15
C PRO A 181 -16.00 5.35 -13.49
N ALA A 182 -16.20 4.59 -12.40
CA ALA A 182 -17.47 4.51 -11.70
C ALA A 182 -17.84 5.78 -10.91
N GLY A 183 -16.99 6.81 -10.95
CA GLY A 183 -17.25 8.11 -10.37
C GLY A 183 -17.19 8.14 -8.85
N GLY A 184 -16.26 7.39 -8.24
CA GLY A 184 -15.94 7.51 -6.81
C GLY A 184 -17.04 6.98 -5.88
N ARG A 185 -17.68 5.85 -6.21
CA ARG A 185 -18.48 5.10 -5.22
C ARG A 185 -17.55 4.22 -4.39
N LEU A 186 -16.79 4.86 -3.51
CA LEU A 186 -16.28 4.26 -2.27
C LEU A 186 -17.38 4.27 -1.22
#